data_AF-A0A1A7C2Y2-F1
#
_entry.id   AF-A0A1A7C2Y2-F1
#
_cell.length_a   1.000
_cell.length_b   1.000
_cell.length_c   1.000
_cell.angle_alpha   90.00
_cell.angle_beta   90.00
_cell.angle_gamma   90.00
#
_symmetry.space_group_name_H-M   'P 1'
#
loop_
_entity.id
_entity.type
_entity.pdbx_description
1 polymer ?
#
loop_
_entity_poly.entity_id
_entity_poly.type
_entity_poly.pdbx_seq_one_letter_code
_entity_poly.pdbx_strand_id
1 'polypeptide(L)'
;MNAACDAMFLPNLPLFKYPRTPHLEGSRLQPGDDALDQMPLRRLAGKYVVIEEKIDGANAAVSFSEAGEVLLQSRGHYLAGGGGERQFNLLKPWAHAHEQALLALLEDQYVMYGEWAYSKHSVFYDSLPHYFNEFDIYCRRTRTFLSTARRHALLAGSPVLPVPVLYAGLMPATTQQLWLLLRHALAKSGVWRTAFETVVARERLPLPLCWQQTDKSDLAEGLYLKVEDDEQVLARYKLVRQDFTQTILDSGSHHATRPLIANQLAPGVDLYAPQPPVTWHSLGLHTCRSPDELAALTKKRSTR
;
A
#
# COMPACT_ATOMS: atom_id res chain seq x y z
N MET A 1 16.97 -32.89 2.32
CA MET A 1 15.68 -33.61 2.20
C MET A 1 14.65 -32.82 3.00
N ASN A 2 13.41 -32.74 2.51
CA ASN A 2 12.27 -31.92 2.99
C ASN A 2 12.15 -30.48 2.44
N ALA A 3 12.16 -30.31 1.12
CA ALA A 3 11.42 -29.20 0.48
C ALA A 3 10.02 -29.64 -0.02
N ALA A 4 9.70 -30.94 0.10
CA ALA A 4 8.46 -31.53 -0.43
C ALA A 4 7.35 -31.69 0.62
N CYS A 5 7.64 -31.47 1.92
CA CYS A 5 6.66 -31.63 2.98
C CYS A 5 5.84 -30.34 3.22
N ASP A 6 6.44 -29.16 2.99
CA ASP A 6 5.82 -27.86 3.30
C ASP A 6 4.69 -27.47 2.32
N ALA A 7 4.71 -28.01 1.09
CA ALA A 7 3.73 -27.65 0.06
C ALA A 7 2.34 -28.31 0.27
N MET A 8 2.22 -29.36 1.08
CA MET A 8 0.96 -30.12 1.22
C MET A 8 -0.05 -29.51 2.21
N PHE A 9 0.35 -28.56 3.06
CA PHE A 9 -0.52 -28.03 4.13
C PHE A 9 -1.12 -26.64 3.85
N LEU A 10 -0.50 -25.82 3.01
CA LEU A 10 -0.97 -24.47 2.69
C LEU A 10 -2.37 -24.38 2.04
N PRO A 11 -2.80 -25.26 1.10
CA PRO A 11 -4.09 -25.08 0.43
C PRO A 11 -5.32 -25.31 1.32
N ASN A 12 -5.17 -25.93 2.49
CA ASN A 12 -6.26 -26.18 3.45
C ASN A 12 -6.31 -25.15 4.60
N LEU A 13 -5.36 -24.22 4.68
CA LEU A 13 -5.40 -23.15 5.67
C LEU A 13 -6.45 -22.10 5.27
N PRO A 14 -7.36 -21.70 6.18
CA PRO A 14 -8.36 -20.69 5.87
C PRO A 14 -7.69 -19.33 5.63
N LEU A 15 -7.72 -18.89 4.37
CA LEU A 15 -7.20 -17.59 3.96
C LEU A 15 -8.14 -16.45 4.40
N PHE A 16 -7.67 -15.59 5.30
CA PHE A 16 -8.38 -14.34 5.59
C PHE A 16 -8.07 -13.32 4.48
N LYS A 17 -9.04 -13.14 3.57
CA LYS A 17 -8.92 -12.15 2.48
C LYS A 17 -9.08 -10.75 3.03
N TYR A 18 -8.24 -9.82 2.56
CA TYR A 18 -8.42 -8.41 2.89
C TYR A 18 -9.77 -7.89 2.39
N PRO A 19 -10.59 -7.26 3.25
CA PRO A 19 -11.94 -6.82 2.89
C PRO A 19 -11.93 -5.86 1.68
N ARG A 20 -13.05 -5.82 0.96
CA ARG A 20 -13.25 -4.77 -0.05
C ARG A 20 -13.36 -3.41 0.65
N THR A 21 -12.85 -2.38 0.00
CA THR A 21 -12.90 -1.01 0.48
C THR A 21 -13.88 -0.22 -0.38
N PRO A 22 -15.00 0.28 0.17
CA PRO A 22 -15.95 1.12 -0.56
C PRO A 22 -15.34 2.45 -1.03
N HIS A 23 -15.94 3.05 -2.04
CA HIS A 23 -15.56 4.37 -2.51
C HIS A 23 -16.10 5.48 -1.62
N LEU A 24 -15.34 6.56 -1.43
CA LEU A 24 -15.84 7.79 -0.83
C LEU A 24 -16.45 8.69 -1.92
N GLU A 25 -17.39 9.55 -1.53
CA GLU A 25 -17.94 10.62 -2.38
C GLU A 25 -16.83 11.39 -3.12
N GLY A 26 -16.98 11.49 -4.45
CA GLY A 26 -16.02 12.14 -5.32
C GLY A 26 -14.91 11.23 -5.85
N SER A 27 -14.83 9.97 -5.38
CA SER A 27 -13.90 8.99 -5.95
C SER A 27 -14.30 8.63 -7.38
N ARG A 28 -13.30 8.38 -8.22
CA ARG A 28 -13.51 7.65 -9.46
C ARG A 28 -13.85 6.19 -9.17
N LEU A 29 -14.91 5.70 -9.80
CA LEU A 29 -15.33 4.29 -9.76
C LEU A 29 -14.52 3.47 -10.76
N GLN A 30 -14.24 2.22 -10.40
CA GLN A 30 -13.60 1.23 -11.28
C GLN A 30 -14.67 0.34 -11.94
N PRO A 31 -14.33 -0.40 -13.01
CA PRO A 31 -15.26 -1.35 -13.62
C PRO A 31 -15.79 -2.37 -12.60
N GLY A 32 -17.11 -2.42 -12.45
CA GLY A 32 -17.79 -3.31 -11.50
C GLY A 32 -18.20 -2.65 -10.17
N ASP A 33 -17.91 -1.36 -9.97
CA ASP A 33 -18.45 -0.59 -8.85
C ASP A 33 -19.78 0.09 -9.24
N ASP A 34 -20.74 0.17 -8.31
CA ASP A 34 -21.98 0.94 -8.48
C ASP A 34 -21.82 2.36 -7.89
N ALA A 35 -22.39 3.37 -8.55
CA ALA A 35 -22.42 4.74 -8.04
C ALA A 35 -23.21 4.88 -6.73
N LEU A 36 -24.15 3.97 -6.47
CA LEU A 36 -24.88 3.88 -5.20
C LEU A 36 -23.99 3.43 -4.03
N ASP A 37 -22.80 2.88 -4.30
CA ASP A 37 -21.87 2.38 -3.28
C ASP A 37 -20.90 3.45 -2.74
N GLN A 38 -21.01 4.71 -3.19
CA GLN A 38 -20.17 5.80 -2.65
C GLN A 38 -20.66 6.28 -1.28
N MET A 39 -19.79 6.25 -0.28
CA MET A 39 -20.06 6.78 1.05
C MET A 39 -20.12 8.32 1.03
N PRO A 40 -21.25 8.95 1.40
CA PRO A 40 -21.33 10.41 1.46
C PRO A 40 -20.45 10.98 2.56
N LEU A 41 -19.66 12.00 2.26
CA LEU A 41 -18.68 12.59 3.18
C LEU A 41 -19.34 13.09 4.47
N ARG A 42 -20.55 13.68 4.35
CA ARG A 42 -21.36 14.18 5.46
C ARG A 42 -21.67 13.13 6.54
N ARG A 43 -21.67 11.83 6.20
CA ARG A 43 -21.91 10.74 7.17
C ARG A 43 -20.71 10.53 8.11
N LEU A 44 -19.54 11.03 7.73
CA LEU A 44 -18.29 10.92 8.48
C LEU A 44 -17.98 12.18 9.29
N ALA A 45 -18.84 13.20 9.25
CA ALA A 45 -18.64 14.45 9.97
C ALA A 45 -18.44 14.20 11.48
N GLY A 46 -17.43 14.86 12.06
CA GLY A 46 -17.09 14.73 13.48
C GLY A 46 -16.41 13.41 13.88
N LYS A 47 -16.18 12.48 12.94
CA LYS A 47 -15.42 11.26 13.21
C LYS A 47 -13.92 11.53 13.18
N TYR A 48 -13.16 10.80 13.99
CA TYR A 48 -11.70 10.76 13.85
C TYR A 48 -11.34 9.86 12.66
N VAL A 49 -10.44 10.36 11.81
CA VAL A 49 -9.98 9.66 10.62
C VAL A 49 -8.48 9.71 10.49
N VAL A 50 -7.95 8.64 9.91
CA VAL A 50 -6.57 8.56 9.43
C VAL A 50 -6.62 8.41 7.92
N ILE A 51 -5.87 9.27 7.21
CA ILE A 51 -5.82 9.29 5.75
C ILE A 51 -4.37 9.03 5.34
N GLU A 52 -4.19 7.97 4.57
CA GLU A 52 -2.91 7.47 4.09
C GLU A 52 -2.80 7.69 2.57
N GLU A 53 -1.58 7.84 2.08
CA GLU A 53 -1.34 7.78 0.63
C GLU A 53 -1.69 6.37 0.14
N LYS A 54 -2.51 6.29 -0.90
CA LYS A 54 -2.76 5.01 -1.55
C LYS A 54 -1.58 4.69 -2.47
N ILE A 55 -0.74 3.74 -2.05
CA ILE A 55 0.32 3.15 -2.88
C ILE A 55 -0.31 2.19 -3.89
N ASP A 56 0.20 2.19 -5.12
CA ASP A 56 -0.24 1.31 -6.19
C ASP A 56 0.71 0.11 -6.32
N GLY A 57 0.24 -1.06 -5.88
CA GLY A 57 0.96 -2.31 -5.97
C GLY A 57 0.03 -3.50 -5.83
N ALA A 58 0.58 -4.61 -5.35
CA ALA A 58 -0.18 -5.82 -5.10
C ALA A 58 -0.46 -5.97 -3.60
N ASN A 59 -1.71 -6.24 -3.25
CA ASN A 59 -2.05 -6.66 -1.88
C ASN A 59 -1.26 -7.92 -1.50
N ALA A 60 -0.53 -7.84 -0.39
CA ALA A 60 0.15 -8.95 0.23
C ALA A 60 -0.14 -9.00 1.74
N ALA A 61 0.08 -10.14 2.36
CA ALA A 61 0.09 -10.23 3.81
C ALA A 61 1.15 -11.21 4.32
N VAL A 62 1.58 -10.98 5.56
CA VAL A 62 2.46 -11.82 6.35
C VAL A 62 1.71 -12.22 7.62
N SER A 63 1.76 -13.51 7.97
CA SER A 63 1.22 -14.06 9.22
C SER A 63 1.98 -15.32 9.57
N PHE A 64 1.70 -15.92 10.73
CA PHE A 64 2.26 -17.23 11.08
C PHE A 64 1.17 -18.26 11.33
N SER A 65 1.50 -19.53 11.11
CA SER A 65 0.69 -20.67 11.57
C SER A 65 0.84 -20.85 13.09
N GLU A 66 -0.03 -21.66 13.70
CA GLU A 66 0.10 -22.05 15.12
C GLU A 66 1.44 -22.76 15.41
N ALA A 67 2.06 -23.36 14.39
CA ALA A 67 3.38 -23.99 14.47
C ALA A 67 4.54 -22.98 14.32
N GLY A 68 4.26 -21.69 14.10
CA GLY A 68 5.26 -20.65 13.91
C GLY A 68 5.85 -20.59 12.51
N GLU A 69 5.21 -21.18 11.50
CA GLU A 69 5.66 -21.13 10.11
C GLU A 69 5.22 -19.82 9.45
N VAL A 70 6.12 -19.15 8.73
CA VAL A 70 5.76 -17.93 7.99
C VAL A 70 4.79 -18.24 6.84
N LEU A 71 3.67 -17.53 6.83
CA LEU A 71 2.63 -17.60 5.82
C LEU A 71 2.58 -16.29 5.03
N LEU A 72 2.94 -16.36 3.75
CA LEU A 72 2.83 -15.25 2.82
C LEU A 72 1.61 -15.41 1.94
N GLN A 73 0.83 -14.35 1.76
CA GLN A 73 -0.37 -14.40 0.92
C GLN A 73 -0.42 -13.24 -0.07
N SER A 74 -1.00 -13.51 -1.24
CA SER A 74 -1.59 -12.49 -2.08
C SER A 74 -3.04 -12.20 -1.64
N ARG A 75 -3.76 -11.37 -2.38
CA ARG A 75 -5.20 -11.14 -2.16
C ARG A 75 -6.04 -12.42 -2.22
N GLY A 76 -5.64 -13.39 -3.04
CA GLY A 76 -6.50 -14.52 -3.44
C GLY A 76 -6.10 -15.88 -2.88
N HIS A 77 -4.82 -16.07 -2.53
CA HIS A 77 -4.23 -17.35 -2.15
C HIS A 77 -2.91 -17.15 -1.38
N TYR A 78 -2.49 -18.17 -0.65
CA TYR A 78 -1.13 -18.26 -0.08
C TYR A 78 -0.08 -18.46 -1.17
N LEU A 79 1.09 -17.86 -0.99
CA LEU A 79 2.21 -17.88 -1.92
C LEU A 79 3.05 -19.15 -1.70
N ALA A 80 2.61 -20.26 -2.28
CA ALA A 80 3.21 -21.58 -2.11
C ALA A 80 4.30 -21.90 -3.16
N GLY A 81 4.61 -20.96 -4.05
CA GLY A 81 5.53 -21.17 -5.17
C GLY A 81 4.79 -21.43 -6.49
N GLY A 82 5.43 -21.05 -7.60
CA GLY A 82 4.88 -21.25 -8.93
C GLY A 82 5.18 -20.11 -9.89
N GLY A 83 5.00 -20.37 -11.20
CA GLY A 83 5.33 -19.42 -12.26
C GLY A 83 4.54 -18.10 -12.24
N GLY A 84 3.35 -18.09 -11.62
CA GLY A 84 2.48 -16.91 -11.48
C GLY A 84 2.86 -15.96 -10.34
N GLU A 85 3.82 -16.35 -9.49
CA GLU A 85 4.19 -15.59 -8.29
C GLU A 85 5.46 -14.74 -8.48
N ARG A 86 5.97 -14.60 -9.72
CA ARG A 86 7.25 -13.92 -10.00
C ARG A 86 7.37 -12.55 -9.33
N GLN A 87 6.28 -11.77 -9.31
CA GLN A 87 6.27 -10.47 -8.65
C GLN A 87 6.52 -10.54 -7.15
N PHE A 88 6.21 -11.65 -6.47
CA PHE A 88 6.39 -11.87 -5.03
C PHE A 88 7.70 -12.59 -4.68
N ASN A 89 8.54 -12.93 -5.66
CA ASN A 89 9.76 -13.71 -5.39
C ASN A 89 10.73 -13.04 -4.42
N LEU A 90 10.76 -11.70 -4.35
CA LEU A 90 11.58 -10.97 -3.37
C LEU A 90 10.93 -10.82 -2.00
N LEU A 91 9.61 -11.00 -1.88
CA LEU A 91 8.92 -10.96 -0.59
C LEU A 91 9.31 -12.16 0.28
N LYS A 92 9.50 -13.33 -0.36
CA LYS A 92 9.88 -14.60 0.30
C LYS A 92 11.20 -14.52 1.07
N PRO A 93 12.35 -14.21 0.44
CA PRO A 93 13.62 -14.10 1.16
C PRO A 93 13.62 -12.96 2.19
N TRP A 94 12.92 -11.85 1.95
CA TRP A 94 12.78 -10.79 2.95
C TRP A 94 12.05 -11.27 4.20
N ALA A 95 10.92 -11.97 4.03
CA ALA A 95 10.15 -12.49 5.16
C ALA A 95 10.94 -13.55 5.95
N HIS A 96 11.70 -14.41 5.28
CA HIS A 96 12.58 -15.37 5.94
C HIS A 96 13.75 -14.70 6.66
N ALA A 97 14.38 -13.67 6.07
CA ALA A 97 15.48 -12.96 6.72
C ALA A 97 15.04 -12.26 8.02
N HIS A 98 13.79 -11.81 8.08
CA HIS A 98 13.20 -11.15 9.25
C HIS A 98 12.28 -12.06 10.06
N GLU A 99 12.28 -13.38 9.81
CA GLU A 99 11.29 -14.31 10.34
C GLU A 99 11.20 -14.26 11.86
N GLN A 100 12.34 -14.26 12.55
CA GLN A 100 12.39 -14.19 14.01
C GLN A 100 11.77 -12.89 14.55
N ALA A 101 12.09 -11.75 13.93
CA ALA A 101 11.55 -10.45 14.34
C ALA A 101 10.05 -10.36 14.06
N LEU A 102 9.61 -10.86 12.90
CA LEU A 102 8.21 -10.87 12.50
C LEU A 102 7.38 -11.83 13.36
N LEU A 103 7.90 -13.01 13.70
CA LEU A 103 7.24 -13.99 14.56
C LEU A 103 7.04 -13.44 15.97
N ALA A 104 8.06 -12.76 16.53
CA ALA A 104 7.96 -12.13 17.84
C ALA A 104 6.92 -11.00 17.89
N LEU A 105 6.60 -10.37 16.76
CA LEU A 105 5.60 -9.29 16.67
C LEU A 105 4.20 -9.81 16.39
N LEU A 106 4.08 -10.75 15.45
CA LEU A 106 2.80 -11.18 14.91
C LEU A 106 2.23 -12.39 15.64
N GLU A 107 3.12 -13.28 16.10
CA GLU A 107 2.77 -14.63 16.54
C GLU A 107 1.81 -15.29 15.52
N ASP A 108 1.00 -16.25 15.95
CA ASP A 108 -0.16 -16.72 15.18
C ASP A 108 -1.37 -15.77 15.28
N GLN A 109 -1.28 -14.73 16.13
CA GLN A 109 -2.38 -13.84 16.48
C GLN A 109 -2.73 -12.83 15.38
N TYR A 110 -1.73 -12.35 14.63
CA TYR A 110 -1.90 -11.23 13.72
C TYR A 110 -1.73 -11.62 12.24
N VAL A 111 -2.50 -10.95 11.38
CA VAL A 111 -2.26 -10.91 9.93
C VAL A 111 -1.91 -9.49 9.55
N MET A 112 -0.67 -9.27 9.13
CA MET A 112 -0.16 -7.98 8.69
C MET A 112 -0.34 -7.82 7.19
N TYR A 113 -1.22 -6.93 6.78
CA TYR A 113 -1.46 -6.59 5.38
C TYR A 113 -0.59 -5.42 4.96
N GLY A 114 -0.08 -5.50 3.74
CA GLY A 114 0.69 -4.42 3.14
C GLY A 114 0.54 -4.39 1.63
N GLU A 115 0.94 -3.25 1.07
CA GLU A 115 1.04 -3.05 -0.36
C GLU A 115 2.45 -3.45 -0.80
N TRP A 116 2.52 -4.52 -1.59
CA TRP A 116 3.74 -5.00 -2.20
C TRP A 116 3.98 -4.28 -3.53
N ALA A 117 4.90 -3.32 -3.50
CA ALA A 117 5.18 -2.39 -4.57
C ALA A 117 6.47 -2.71 -5.36
N TYR A 118 6.93 -3.97 -5.36
CA TYR A 118 8.10 -4.35 -6.18
C TYR A 118 7.82 -4.24 -7.67
N SER A 119 6.74 -4.88 -8.15
CA SER A 119 6.35 -4.78 -9.55
C SER A 119 5.48 -3.55 -9.74
N LYS A 120 5.84 -2.71 -10.71
CA LYS A 120 5.00 -1.60 -11.18
C LYS A 120 3.64 -2.14 -11.62
N HIS A 121 2.58 -1.64 -11.01
CA HIS A 121 1.22 -1.84 -11.51
C HIS A 121 0.92 -0.79 -12.58
N SER A 122 0.43 0.37 -12.19
CA SER A 122 0.17 1.53 -13.05
C SER A 122 1.15 2.67 -12.73
N VAL A 123 1.48 2.90 -11.46
CA VAL A 123 2.45 3.91 -11.02
C VAL A 123 3.84 3.30 -10.97
N PHE A 124 4.80 3.96 -11.61
CA PHE A 124 6.22 3.69 -11.41
C PHE A 124 6.76 4.55 -10.28
N TYR A 125 7.39 3.90 -9.31
CA TYR A 125 8.11 4.53 -8.21
C TYR A 125 9.61 4.31 -8.40
N ASP A 126 10.38 5.39 -8.30
CA ASP A 126 11.83 5.37 -8.43
C ASP A 126 12.57 5.62 -7.11
N SER A 127 11.83 5.84 -6.02
CA SER A 127 12.38 6.19 -4.71
C SER A 127 11.57 5.58 -3.56
N LEU A 128 11.21 4.30 -3.65
CA LEU A 128 10.51 3.61 -2.55
C LEU A 128 11.44 3.44 -1.34
N PRO A 129 10.98 3.74 -0.10
CA PRO A 129 11.76 3.45 1.10
C PRO A 129 11.73 1.95 1.45
N HIS A 130 10.71 1.22 0.98
CA HIS A 130 10.56 -0.22 1.14
C HIS A 130 9.61 -0.79 0.08
N TYR A 131 9.75 -2.06 -0.29
CA TYR A 131 8.81 -2.71 -1.23
C TYR A 131 7.51 -3.17 -0.57
N PHE A 132 7.55 -3.62 0.67
CA PHE A 132 6.36 -3.99 1.46
C PHE A 132 5.96 -2.83 2.37
N ASN A 133 4.78 -2.26 2.17
CA ASN A 133 4.30 -1.10 2.92
C ASN A 133 3.05 -1.49 3.72
N GLU A 134 3.19 -1.68 5.03
CA GLU A 134 2.09 -2.13 5.90
C GLU A 134 0.97 -1.09 5.95
N PHE A 135 -0.29 -1.52 5.81
CA PHE A 135 -1.42 -0.59 5.89
C PHE A 135 -2.54 -1.02 6.83
N ASP A 136 -2.59 -2.30 7.24
CA ASP A 136 -3.54 -2.78 8.23
C ASP A 136 -3.03 -4.06 8.92
N ILE A 137 -3.33 -4.20 10.21
CA ILE A 137 -3.07 -5.44 10.96
C ILE A 137 -4.39 -5.97 11.51
N TYR A 138 -4.75 -7.19 11.13
CA TYR A 138 -5.91 -7.90 11.65
C TYR A 138 -5.54 -8.75 12.86
N CYS A 139 -6.24 -8.57 13.97
CA CYS A 139 -6.13 -9.39 15.17
C CYS A 139 -7.14 -10.53 15.11
N ARG A 140 -6.67 -11.79 15.03
CA ARG A 140 -7.55 -12.96 14.97
C ARG A 140 -8.36 -13.16 16.25
N ARG A 141 -7.78 -12.80 17.41
CA ARG A 141 -8.43 -12.93 18.74
C ARG A 141 -9.63 -12.00 18.89
N THR A 142 -9.45 -10.72 18.60
CA THR A 142 -10.53 -9.73 18.71
C THR A 142 -11.39 -9.63 17.45
N ARG A 143 -10.93 -10.26 16.36
CA ARG A 143 -11.53 -10.20 15.02
C ARG A 143 -11.67 -8.78 14.48
N THR A 144 -10.74 -7.91 14.83
CA THR A 144 -10.76 -6.50 14.47
C THR A 144 -9.44 -6.07 13.84
N PHE A 145 -9.47 -5.01 13.06
CA PHE A 145 -8.27 -4.37 12.54
C PHE A 145 -7.78 -3.35 13.55
N LEU A 146 -6.50 -3.37 13.90
CA LEU A 146 -5.92 -2.44 14.86
C LEU A 146 -5.99 -1.00 14.35
N SER A 147 -6.23 -0.04 15.25
CA SER A 147 -6.11 1.39 14.92
C SER A 147 -4.70 1.70 14.44
N THR A 148 -4.56 2.81 13.73
CA THR A 148 -3.27 3.28 13.23
C THR A 148 -2.26 3.52 14.35
N ALA A 149 -2.72 4.04 15.49
CA ALA A 149 -1.88 4.20 16.66
C ALA A 149 -1.34 2.85 17.17
N ARG A 150 -2.21 1.83 17.23
CA ARG A 150 -1.84 0.49 17.72
C ARG A 150 -0.91 -0.27 16.78
N ARG A 151 -1.15 -0.23 15.46
CA ARG A 151 -0.24 -0.84 14.48
C ARG A 151 1.13 -0.16 14.49
N HIS A 152 1.20 1.17 14.58
CA HIS A 152 2.47 1.88 14.71
C HIS A 152 3.23 1.51 15.99
N ALA A 153 2.52 1.39 17.12
CA ALA A 153 3.13 0.94 18.37
C ALA A 153 3.66 -0.50 18.27
N LEU A 154 2.90 -1.40 17.63
CA LEU A 154 3.31 -2.79 17.41
C LEU A 154 4.56 -2.89 16.52
N LEU A 155 4.64 -2.08 15.45
CA LEU A 155 5.73 -2.13 14.48
C LEU A 155 6.95 -1.27 14.85
N ALA A 156 6.90 -0.57 15.99
CA ALA A 156 7.96 0.34 16.39
C ALA A 156 9.30 -0.41 16.54
N GLY A 157 10.33 0.06 15.84
CA GLY A 157 11.67 -0.55 15.86
C GLY A 157 11.78 -1.87 15.11
N SER A 158 10.76 -2.24 14.32
CA SER A 158 10.75 -3.43 13.46
C SER A 158 11.33 -3.13 12.06
N PRO A 159 11.60 -4.18 11.24
CA PRO A 159 11.99 -4.00 9.84
C PRO A 159 10.83 -3.57 8.92
N VAL A 160 9.62 -3.37 9.46
CA VAL A 160 8.42 -3.06 8.69
C VAL A 160 8.16 -1.56 8.66
N LEU A 161 7.91 -1.03 7.46
CA LEU A 161 7.50 0.36 7.28
C LEU A 161 6.00 0.44 6.97
N PRO A 162 5.21 1.21 7.74
CA PRO A 162 3.82 1.48 7.41
C PRO A 162 3.69 2.41 6.20
N VAL A 163 2.55 2.40 5.50
CA VAL A 163 2.18 3.40 4.50
C VAL A 163 2.18 4.80 5.11
N PRO A 164 2.44 5.85 4.31
CA PRO A 164 2.57 7.20 4.83
C PRO A 164 1.22 7.77 5.26
N VAL A 165 1.10 8.17 6.52
CA VAL A 165 -0.07 8.87 7.06
C VAL A 165 0.02 10.35 6.70
N LEU A 166 -0.85 10.80 5.80
CA LEU A 166 -0.91 12.19 5.32
C LEU A 166 -1.72 13.09 6.27
N TYR A 167 -2.73 12.51 6.93
CA TYR A 167 -3.62 13.21 7.84
C TYR A 167 -4.09 12.29 8.97
N ALA A 168 -4.20 12.81 10.19
CA ALA A 168 -4.80 12.11 11.32
C ALA A 168 -5.48 13.11 12.26
N GLY A 169 -6.81 13.11 12.30
CA GLY A 169 -7.59 14.12 13.01
C GLY A 169 -9.09 14.00 12.72
N LEU A 170 -9.86 15.04 13.06
CA LEU A 170 -11.28 15.09 12.72
C LEU A 170 -11.49 15.11 11.20
N MET A 171 -12.52 14.44 10.72
CA MET A 171 -12.84 14.35 9.29
C MET A 171 -12.91 15.75 8.64
N PRO A 172 -12.14 16.01 7.55
CA PRO A 172 -12.29 17.23 6.77
C PRO A 172 -13.73 17.41 6.26
N ALA A 173 -14.21 18.65 6.26
CA ALA A 173 -15.61 18.98 6.00
C ALA A 173 -15.99 18.89 4.51
N THR A 174 -15.02 18.95 3.60
CA THR A 174 -15.27 18.94 2.15
C THR A 174 -14.34 17.99 1.39
N THR A 175 -14.82 17.51 0.23
CA THR A 175 -14.00 16.69 -0.68
C THR A 175 -12.80 17.47 -1.21
N GLN A 176 -12.94 18.79 -1.43
CA GLN A 176 -11.85 19.66 -1.84
C GLN A 176 -10.68 19.63 -0.85
N GLN A 177 -10.97 19.61 0.46
CA GLN A 177 -9.92 19.48 1.47
C GLN A 177 -9.20 18.14 1.37
N LEU A 178 -9.92 17.04 1.11
CA LEU A 178 -9.28 15.74 0.88
C LEU A 178 -8.33 15.78 -0.31
N TRP A 179 -8.73 16.39 -1.43
CA TRP A 179 -7.88 16.51 -2.61
C TRP A 179 -6.60 17.34 -2.38
N LEU A 180 -6.52 18.17 -1.34
CA LEU A 180 -5.29 18.85 -0.95
C LEU A 180 -4.21 17.88 -0.42
N LEU A 181 -4.64 16.77 0.16
CA LEU A 181 -3.76 15.69 0.62
C LEU A 181 -3.19 14.90 -0.56
N LEU A 182 -3.90 14.89 -1.71
CA LEU A 182 -3.38 14.28 -2.93
C LEU A 182 -2.25 15.15 -3.50
N ARG A 183 -1.03 14.71 -3.23
CA ARG A 183 0.23 15.39 -3.58
C ARG A 183 1.02 14.58 -4.60
N HIS A 184 2.14 15.15 -5.05
CA HIS A 184 3.19 14.38 -5.70
C HIS A 184 3.49 13.17 -4.81
N ALA A 185 3.35 11.97 -5.37
CA ALA A 185 3.59 10.70 -4.68
C ALA A 185 4.97 10.70 -4.02
N LEU A 186 5.02 10.29 -2.76
CA LEU A 186 6.25 10.40 -1.94
C LEU A 186 7.43 9.63 -2.51
N ALA A 187 7.16 8.48 -3.15
CA ALA A 187 8.18 7.61 -3.74
C ALA A 187 8.50 7.94 -5.22
N LYS A 188 8.09 9.12 -5.71
CA LYS A 188 8.44 9.62 -7.05
C LYS A 188 9.39 10.82 -6.93
N SER A 189 10.54 10.72 -7.55
CA SER A 189 11.47 11.84 -7.69
C SER A 189 11.05 12.77 -8.84
N GLY A 190 11.68 13.95 -8.95
CA GLY A 190 11.48 14.84 -10.09
C GLY A 190 11.92 14.26 -11.45
N VAL A 191 12.66 13.15 -11.47
CA VAL A 191 13.21 12.51 -12.68
C VAL A 191 12.65 11.11 -12.91
N TRP A 192 11.56 10.73 -12.23
CA TRP A 192 11.01 9.37 -12.26
C TRP A 192 10.71 8.86 -13.68
N ARG A 193 10.34 9.73 -14.63
CA ARG A 193 10.07 9.37 -16.02
C ARG A 193 11.33 8.87 -16.72
N THR A 194 12.45 9.57 -16.53
CA THR A 194 13.76 9.14 -17.06
C THR A 194 14.23 7.85 -16.40
N ALA A 195 14.01 7.70 -15.09
CA ALA A 195 14.32 6.47 -14.37
C ALA A 195 13.49 5.28 -14.90
N PHE A 196 12.20 5.48 -15.17
CA PHE A 196 11.32 4.51 -15.78
C PHE A 196 11.84 4.05 -17.16
N GLU A 197 12.15 4.99 -18.06
CA GLU A 197 12.66 4.67 -19.39
C GLU A 197 13.99 3.92 -19.33
N THR A 198 14.85 4.27 -18.37
CA THR A 198 16.13 3.58 -18.12
C THR A 198 15.91 2.13 -17.71
N VAL A 199 14.97 1.86 -16.80
CA VAL A 199 14.61 0.49 -16.40
C VAL A 199 14.03 -0.27 -17.59
N VAL A 200 13.07 0.29 -18.31
CA VAL A 200 12.44 -0.33 -19.48
C VAL A 200 13.47 -0.70 -20.54
N ALA A 201 14.42 0.20 -20.83
CA ALA A 201 15.51 -0.06 -21.77
C ALA A 201 16.46 -1.17 -21.28
N ARG A 202 16.83 -1.16 -19.99
CA ARG A 202 17.67 -2.20 -19.36
C ARG A 202 17.04 -3.58 -19.45
N GLU A 203 15.73 -3.67 -19.19
CA GLU A 203 14.97 -4.92 -19.28
C GLU A 203 14.61 -5.31 -20.74
N ARG A 204 15.00 -4.49 -21.73
CA ARG A 204 14.73 -4.69 -23.17
C ARG A 204 13.23 -4.82 -23.47
N LEU A 205 12.41 -4.04 -22.78
CA LEU A 205 10.97 -4.03 -22.93
C LEU A 205 10.51 -2.98 -23.97
N PRO A 206 9.38 -3.21 -24.67
CA PRO A 206 8.87 -2.27 -25.68
C PRO A 206 8.35 -0.97 -25.03
N LEU A 207 9.15 0.09 -25.11
CA LEU A 207 8.87 1.37 -24.44
C LEU A 207 7.46 1.95 -24.72
N PRO A 208 6.94 1.99 -25.95
CA PRO A 208 5.59 2.50 -26.21
C PRO A 208 4.51 1.75 -25.44
N LEU A 209 4.60 0.41 -25.36
CA LEU A 209 3.66 -0.42 -24.62
C LEU A 209 3.79 -0.17 -23.11
N CYS A 210 5.02 -0.08 -22.59
CA CYS A 210 5.26 0.21 -21.18
C CYS A 210 4.67 1.57 -20.78
N TRP A 211 4.80 2.60 -21.62
CA TRP A 211 4.20 3.92 -21.39
C TRP A 211 2.66 3.90 -21.48
N GLN A 212 2.07 3.11 -22.37
CA GLN A 212 0.61 2.92 -22.42
C GLN A 212 0.06 2.32 -21.12
N GLN A 213 0.86 1.49 -20.46
CA GLN A 213 0.51 0.81 -19.21
C GLN A 213 1.01 1.54 -17.95
N THR A 214 1.48 2.78 -18.08
CA THR A 214 2.07 3.55 -16.98
C THR A 214 1.38 4.89 -16.85
N ASP A 215 0.97 5.18 -15.62
CA ASP A 215 0.35 6.44 -15.25
C ASP A 215 1.41 7.55 -15.30
N LYS A 216 1.12 8.57 -16.10
CA LYS A 216 2.04 9.67 -16.38
C LYS A 216 1.95 10.82 -15.38
N SER A 217 1.02 10.78 -14.43
CA SER A 217 0.89 11.82 -13.42
C SER A 217 2.03 11.77 -12.39
N ASP A 218 2.37 12.91 -11.79
CA ASP A 218 3.25 12.94 -10.62
C ASP A 218 2.49 12.62 -9.33
N LEU A 219 1.16 12.68 -9.36
CA LEU A 219 0.31 12.47 -8.20
C LEU A 219 0.27 11.00 -7.77
N ALA A 220 0.05 10.75 -6.48
CA ALA A 220 -0.30 9.43 -5.98
C ALA A 220 -1.61 8.91 -6.64
N GLU A 221 -1.86 7.61 -6.52
CA GLU A 221 -3.10 7.00 -7.03
C GLU A 221 -4.34 7.65 -6.40
N GLY A 222 -4.27 7.91 -5.10
CA GLY A 222 -5.41 8.34 -4.32
C GLY A 222 -5.13 8.35 -2.83
N LEU A 223 -6.20 8.34 -2.07
CA LEU A 223 -6.19 8.32 -0.62
C LEU A 223 -6.89 7.08 -0.11
N TYR A 224 -6.34 6.53 0.96
CA TYR A 224 -6.97 5.49 1.74
C TYR A 224 -7.38 6.07 3.10
N LEU A 225 -8.67 6.02 3.42
CA LEU A 225 -9.24 6.63 4.62
C LEU A 225 -9.73 5.56 5.57
N LYS A 226 -9.33 5.66 6.83
CA LYS A 226 -9.82 4.85 7.94
C LYS A 226 -10.54 5.73 8.94
N VAL A 227 -11.75 5.33 9.33
CA VAL A 227 -12.43 5.84 10.52
C VAL A 227 -12.01 4.93 11.65
N GLU A 228 -11.44 5.51 12.70
CA GLU A 228 -10.84 4.76 13.80
C GLU A 228 -11.31 5.31 15.15
N ASP A 229 -11.33 4.43 16.15
CA ASP A 229 -11.19 4.82 17.55
C ASP A 229 -9.77 4.53 18.03
N ASP A 230 -9.51 4.64 19.34
CA ASP A 230 -8.17 4.43 19.91
C ASP A 230 -7.66 2.99 19.69
N GLU A 231 -8.56 2.02 19.51
CA GLU A 231 -8.26 0.60 19.49
C GLU A 231 -8.28 -0.01 18.08
N GLN A 232 -9.21 0.42 17.23
CA GLN A 232 -9.51 -0.29 15.99
C GLN A 232 -10.01 0.57 14.83
N VAL A 233 -9.91 -0.01 13.62
CA VAL A 233 -10.55 0.51 12.42
C VAL A 233 -12.04 0.15 12.43
N LEU A 234 -12.90 1.16 12.42
CA LEU A 234 -14.35 1.06 12.41
C LEU A 234 -14.91 1.01 10.98
N ALA A 235 -14.31 1.77 10.06
CA ALA A 235 -14.68 1.78 8.65
C ALA A 235 -13.49 2.18 7.79
N ARG A 236 -13.55 1.83 6.51
CA ARG A 236 -12.52 2.12 5.51
C ARG A 236 -13.15 2.60 4.21
N TYR A 237 -12.50 3.54 3.54
CA TYR A 237 -12.93 4.09 2.27
C TYR A 237 -11.71 4.42 1.40
N LYS A 238 -11.90 4.44 0.07
CA LYS A 238 -10.88 4.87 -0.88
C LYS A 238 -11.37 6.06 -1.70
N LEU A 239 -10.46 6.99 -1.97
CA LEU A 239 -10.66 8.11 -2.88
C LEU A 239 -9.61 8.02 -3.98
N VAL A 240 -10.01 7.56 -5.17
CA VAL A 240 -9.12 7.39 -6.33
C VAL A 240 -9.32 8.58 -7.28
N ARG A 241 -8.23 9.18 -7.74
CA ARG A 241 -8.30 10.34 -8.65
C ARG A 241 -8.85 9.95 -10.03
N GLN A 242 -9.46 10.91 -10.71
CA GLN A 242 -10.23 10.67 -11.94
C GLN A 242 -9.39 10.10 -13.09
N ASP A 243 -8.22 10.68 -13.31
CA ASP A 243 -7.32 10.38 -14.41
C ASP A 243 -6.47 9.12 -14.21
N PHE A 244 -6.51 8.49 -13.02
CA PHE A 244 -5.78 7.24 -12.75
C PHE A 244 -6.40 6.02 -13.47
N THR A 245 -7.72 5.92 -13.50
CA THR A 245 -8.43 4.76 -14.08
C THR A 245 -8.31 4.64 -15.59
N GLN A 246 -8.05 5.75 -16.29
CA GLN A 246 -7.89 5.76 -17.73
C GLN A 246 -6.68 4.89 -18.16
N THR A 247 -5.58 4.94 -17.41
CA THR A 247 -4.39 4.10 -17.64
C THR A 247 -4.67 2.60 -17.45
N ILE A 248 -5.55 2.23 -16.51
CA ILE A 248 -5.91 0.83 -16.27
C ILE A 248 -6.78 0.30 -17.42
N LEU A 249 -7.74 1.10 -17.87
CA LEU A 249 -8.69 0.74 -18.93
C LEU A 249 -8.04 0.69 -20.32
N ASP A 250 -7.17 1.64 -20.65
CA ASP A 250 -6.54 1.77 -21.97
C ASP A 250 -5.49 0.68 -22.26
N SER A 251 -5.09 -0.08 -21.24
CA SER A 251 -4.06 -1.12 -21.33
C SER A 251 -4.55 -2.46 -21.88
N GLY A 252 -5.88 -2.69 -21.94
CA GLY A 252 -6.51 -3.87 -22.53
C GLY A 252 -6.09 -5.25 -21.99
N SER A 253 -5.29 -5.33 -20.92
CA SER A 253 -4.63 -6.57 -20.46
C SER A 253 -4.70 -6.73 -18.95
N HIS A 254 -4.93 -7.97 -18.50
CA HIS A 254 -4.83 -8.36 -17.09
C HIS A 254 -3.41 -8.10 -16.57
N HIS A 255 -3.28 -7.52 -15.36
CA HIS A 255 -1.98 -7.17 -14.78
C HIS A 255 -0.96 -8.33 -14.77
N ALA A 256 -1.43 -9.57 -14.64
CA ALA A 256 -0.58 -10.78 -14.63
C ALA A 256 0.12 -11.08 -15.97
N THR A 257 -0.33 -10.50 -17.09
CA THR A 257 0.30 -10.69 -18.41
C THR A 257 1.15 -9.51 -18.84
N ARG A 258 1.21 -8.44 -18.04
CA ARG A 258 2.04 -7.26 -18.33
C ARG A 258 3.52 -7.57 -18.07
N PRO A 259 4.44 -6.88 -18.78
CA PRO A 259 5.85 -6.95 -18.45
C PRO A 259 6.11 -6.57 -17.00
N LEU A 260 6.94 -7.35 -16.30
CA LEU A 260 7.39 -7.03 -14.95
C LEU A 260 8.43 -5.91 -15.05
N ILE A 261 8.06 -4.72 -14.58
CA ILE A 261 8.96 -3.57 -14.42
C ILE A 261 9.16 -3.37 -12.93
N ALA A 262 10.37 -3.58 -12.44
CA ALA A 262 10.68 -3.40 -11.03
C ALA A 262 10.72 -1.91 -10.67
N ASN A 263 9.92 -1.49 -9.69
CA ASN A 263 10.09 -0.20 -9.03
C ASN A 263 11.48 -0.12 -8.37
N GLN A 264 12.02 1.08 -8.23
CA GLN A 264 13.33 1.31 -7.64
C GLN A 264 13.20 1.77 -6.19
N LEU A 265 14.20 1.41 -5.38
CA LEU A 265 14.33 1.86 -4.01
C LEU A 265 15.06 3.19 -3.95
N ALA A 266 14.75 3.99 -2.94
CA ALA A 266 15.49 5.22 -2.64
C ALA A 266 16.96 4.89 -2.30
N PRO A 267 17.90 5.83 -2.56
CA PRO A 267 19.29 5.69 -2.12
C PRO A 267 19.39 5.43 -0.62
N GLY A 268 20.23 4.49 -0.22
CA GLY A 268 20.48 4.15 1.19
C GLY A 268 19.48 3.17 1.80
N VAL A 269 18.48 2.68 1.05
CA VAL A 269 17.62 1.58 1.52
C VAL A 269 18.44 0.30 1.67
N ASP A 270 18.26 -0.34 2.83
CA ASP A 270 18.66 -1.73 3.09
C ASP A 270 17.43 -2.50 3.57
N LEU A 271 16.93 -3.41 2.73
CA LEU A 271 15.74 -4.22 3.03
C LEU A 271 15.99 -5.24 4.15
N TYR A 272 17.25 -5.53 4.46
CA TYR A 272 17.65 -6.56 5.43
C TYR A 272 18.19 -5.97 6.74
N ALA A 273 18.21 -4.64 6.86
CA ALA A 273 18.50 -3.97 8.11
C ALA A 273 17.42 -4.28 9.16
N PRO A 274 17.76 -4.37 10.46
CA PRO A 274 16.79 -4.58 11.54
C PRO A 274 15.69 -3.51 11.59
N GLN A 275 16.01 -2.30 11.12
CA GLN A 275 15.08 -1.18 10.96
C GLN A 275 15.34 -0.47 9.62
N PRO A 276 14.30 0.03 8.92
CA PRO A 276 14.48 0.72 7.65
C PRO A 276 15.33 1.99 7.83
N PRO A 277 16.51 2.10 7.17
CA PRO A 277 17.35 3.30 7.27
C PRO A 277 16.75 4.52 6.56
N VAL A 278 15.89 4.26 5.57
CA VAL A 278 15.12 5.28 4.86
C VAL A 278 13.65 5.09 5.21
N THR A 279 12.99 6.18 5.57
CA THR A 279 11.57 6.19 5.93
C THR A 279 10.80 7.18 5.05
N TRP A 280 9.48 7.16 5.12
CA TRP A 280 8.66 8.20 4.49
C TRP A 280 9.00 9.62 4.95
N HIS A 281 9.46 9.80 6.19
CA HIS A 281 9.92 11.11 6.69
C HIS A 281 11.21 11.56 6.00
N SER A 282 12.12 10.62 5.72
CA SER A 282 13.32 10.87 4.91
C SER A 282 12.96 11.34 3.49
N LEU A 283 11.79 10.94 2.98
CA LEU A 283 11.23 11.34 1.68
C LEU A 283 10.28 12.56 1.75
N GLY A 284 10.23 13.26 2.88
CA GLY A 284 9.42 14.49 3.02
C GLY A 284 7.93 14.23 3.30
N LEU A 285 7.61 13.15 4.02
CA LEU A 285 6.29 12.99 4.63
C LEU A 285 6.06 14.08 5.68
N HIS A 286 4.87 14.66 5.63
CA HIS A 286 4.34 15.56 6.64
C HIS A 286 2.90 15.14 6.94
N THR A 287 2.61 14.81 8.20
CA THR A 287 1.27 14.41 8.64
C THR A 287 0.53 15.60 9.22
N CYS A 288 -0.56 16.00 8.58
CA CYS A 288 -1.45 17.03 9.13
C CYS A 288 -2.30 16.45 10.26
N ARG A 289 -2.59 17.25 11.29
CA ARG A 289 -3.33 16.84 12.49
C ARG A 289 -4.67 17.54 12.67
N SER A 290 -4.96 18.55 11.84
CA SER A 290 -6.25 19.25 11.87
C SER A 290 -6.67 19.80 10.51
N PRO A 291 -7.97 20.09 10.31
CA PRO A 291 -8.44 20.75 9.10
C PRO A 291 -7.83 22.15 8.89
N ASP A 292 -7.51 22.86 9.97
CA ASP A 292 -6.88 24.18 9.92
C ASP A 292 -5.44 24.10 9.40
N GLU A 293 -4.68 23.10 9.84
CA GLU A 293 -3.34 22.84 9.33
C GLU A 293 -3.36 22.47 7.85
N LEU A 294 -4.34 21.64 7.45
CA LEU A 294 -4.56 21.29 6.05
C LEU A 294 -4.89 22.53 5.19
N ALA A 295 -5.70 23.45 5.71
CA ALA A 295 -6.01 24.71 5.05
C ALA A 295 -4.82 25.70 5.01
N ALA A 296 -3.84 25.58 5.90
CA ALA A 296 -2.63 26.40 5.87
C ALA A 296 -1.63 25.96 4.78
N LEU A 297 -1.62 24.65 4.43
CA LEU A 297 -0.75 24.12 3.38
C LEU A 297 -1.04 24.69 1.99
N THR A 298 -2.29 25.06 1.70
CA THR A 298 -2.67 25.70 0.43
C THR A 298 -2.18 27.13 0.32
N LYS A 299 -2.23 27.91 1.41
CA LYS A 299 -1.79 29.31 1.40
C LYS A 299 -0.30 29.47 1.11
N LYS A 300 0.54 28.51 1.54
CA LYS A 300 1.98 28.48 1.23
C LYS A 300 2.28 28.06 -0.22
N ARG A 301 1.34 27.40 -0.91
CA ARG A 301 1.50 26.98 -2.31
C ARG A 301 1.07 28.05 -3.31
N SER A 302 0.16 28.95 -2.94
CA SER A 302 -0.27 30.05 -3.82
C SER A 302 0.70 31.26 -3.83
N THR A 303 1.73 31.23 -2.99
CA THR A 303 2.75 32.29 -2.83
C THR A 303 4.14 31.90 -3.31
N ARG A 304 4.28 30.72 -3.94
CA ARG A 304 5.48 30.24 -4.63
C ARG A 304 5.15 29.97 -6.09
#